data_AF-A0A3M1IP09-F1
#
_entry.id   AF-A0A3M1IP09-F1
#
_cell.length_a   1.000
_cell.length_b   1.000
_cell.length_c   1.000
_cell.angle_alpha   90.00
_cell.angle_beta   90.00
_cell.angle_gamma   90.00
#
_symmetry.space_group_name_H-M   'P 1'
#
loop_
_entity.id
_entity.type
_entity.pdbx_description
1 polymer ?
#
loop_
_entity_poly.entity_id
_entity_poly.type
_entity_poly.pdbx_seq_one_letter_code
_entity_poly.pdbx_strand_id
1 'polypeptide(L)'
;MRVKSAIWVMAHVRRCNAEGAMALVARRGQEDAGAIYVKVNTLDGRAALYVPAPTGMSLDASARCWVRLPAEGDMSDAEAEAYLSRQGEFD
;
A
#
# COMPACT_ATOMS: atom_id res chain seq x y z
N MET A 1 17.77 8.99 -3.58
CA MET A 1 17.91 7.66 -4.22
C MET A 1 16.74 6.79 -3.78
N ARG A 2 15.97 6.22 -4.70
CA ARG A 2 14.77 5.41 -4.38
C ARG A 2 15.14 3.94 -4.22
N VAL A 3 14.75 3.35 -3.10
CA VAL A 3 14.98 1.91 -2.81
C VAL A 3 14.04 1.04 -3.67
N LYS A 4 14.54 -0.13 -4.11
CA LYS A 4 13.75 -1.13 -4.84
C LYS A 4 12.46 -1.50 -4.09
N SER A 5 11.36 -1.72 -4.81
CA SER A 5 10.06 -2.02 -4.20
C SER A 5 10.11 -3.23 -3.27
N ALA A 6 10.75 -4.33 -3.69
CA ALA A 6 10.86 -5.53 -2.87
C ALA A 6 11.59 -5.28 -1.53
N ILE A 7 12.68 -4.51 -1.56
CA ILE A 7 13.44 -4.17 -0.34
C ILE A 7 12.59 -3.30 0.59
N TRP A 8 11.89 -2.31 0.04
CA TRP A 8 11.02 -1.43 0.83
C TRP A 8 9.89 -2.23 1.51
N VAL A 9 9.19 -3.11 0.77
CA VAL A 9 8.10 -3.93 1.30
C VAL A 9 8.59 -4.84 2.43
N MET A 10 9.73 -5.51 2.22
CA MET A 10 10.31 -6.38 3.24
C MET A 10 10.70 -5.62 4.51
N ALA A 11 11.29 -4.43 4.38
CA ALA A 11 11.62 -3.59 5.52
C ALA A 11 10.36 -3.11 6.26
N HIS A 12 9.31 -2.72 5.53
CA HIS A 12 8.06 -2.25 6.10
C HIS A 12 7.33 -3.36 6.86
N VAL A 13 7.19 -4.55 6.28
CA VAL A 13 6.59 -5.72 6.95
C VAL A 13 7.34 -6.06 8.24
N ARG A 14 8.68 -6.10 8.20
CA ARG A 14 9.50 -6.35 9.40
C ARG A 14 9.27 -5.32 10.48
N ARG A 15 9.19 -4.04 10.10
CA ARG A 15 8.93 -2.94 11.04
C ARG A 15 7.55 -3.07 11.69
N CYS A 16 6.50 -3.26 10.90
CA CYS A 16 5.14 -3.45 11.44
C CYS A 16 5.08 -4.63 12.42
N ASN A 17 5.67 -5.76 12.05
CA ASN A 17 5.72 -6.94 12.91
C ASN A 17 6.52 -6.69 14.21
N ALA A 18 7.63 -5.94 14.14
CA ALA A 18 8.39 -5.56 15.32
C ALA A 18 7.64 -4.59 16.25
N GLU A 19 6.75 -3.76 15.69
CA GLU A 19 5.86 -2.85 16.41
C GLU A 19 4.56 -3.54 16.89
N GLY A 20 4.41 -4.85 16.67
CA GLY A 20 3.28 -5.65 17.14
C GLY A 20 2.06 -5.67 16.22
N ALA A 21 2.12 -5.03 15.06
CA ALA A 21 1.10 -5.15 14.03
C ALA A 21 1.33 -6.41 13.19
N MET A 22 0.27 -7.09 12.76
CA MET A 22 0.39 -8.23 11.84
C MET A 22 0.42 -7.72 10.39
N ALA A 23 1.60 -7.77 9.77
CA ALA A 23 1.80 -7.40 8.37
C ALA A 23 2.27 -8.59 7.52
N LEU A 24 1.70 -8.71 6.33
CA LEU A 24 2.03 -9.75 5.35
C LEU A 24 1.98 -9.20 3.93
N VAL A 25 2.63 -9.89 2.99
CA VAL A 25 2.55 -9.57 1.56
C VAL A 25 1.40 -10.37 0.95
N ALA A 26 0.27 -9.71 0.69
CA ALA A 26 -0.91 -10.36 0.10
C ALA A 26 -0.72 -10.70 -1.39
N ARG A 27 -0.01 -9.85 -2.13
CA ARG A 27 0.31 -10.04 -3.55
C ARG A 27 1.70 -9.51 -3.86
N ARG A 28 2.46 -10.25 -4.68
CA ARG A 28 3.77 -9.80 -5.19
C ARG A 28 3.63 -9.21 -6.60
N GLY A 29 4.32 -8.09 -6.83
CA GLY A 29 4.46 -7.44 -8.14
C GLY A 29 5.93 -7.29 -8.52
N GLN A 30 6.25 -6.33 -9.39
CA GLN A 30 7.61 -6.06 -9.86
C GLN A 30 8.58 -5.68 -8.71
N GLU A 31 9.76 -6.29 -8.69
CA GLU A 31 10.71 -6.20 -7.57
C GLU A 31 11.49 -4.89 -7.49
N ASP A 32 11.74 -4.25 -8.64
CA ASP A 32 12.62 -3.09 -8.73
C ASP A 32 11.86 -1.76 -8.63
N ALA A 33 10.80 -1.59 -9.41
CA ALA A 33 10.08 -0.31 -9.54
C ALA A 33 8.56 -0.42 -9.39
N GLY A 34 8.05 -1.51 -8.83
CA GLY A 34 6.62 -1.75 -8.68
C GLY A 34 5.90 -0.68 -7.84
N ALA A 35 4.63 -0.45 -8.20
CA ALA A 35 3.66 0.21 -7.34
C ALA A 35 3.49 -0.58 -6.04
N ILE A 36 3.27 0.12 -4.92
CA ILE A 36 3.09 -0.50 -3.61
C ILE A 36 1.77 0.02 -3.07
N TYR A 37 0.86 -0.91 -2.80
CA TYR A 37 -0.42 -0.64 -2.16
C TYR A 37 -0.36 -1.20 -0.74
N VAL A 38 -0.97 -0.50 0.22
CA VAL A 38 -1.06 -0.94 1.62
C VAL A 38 -2.51 -0.92 2.05
N LYS A 39 -3.06 -2.09 2.40
CA LYS A 39 -4.39 -2.22 3.02
C LYS A 39 -4.22 -2.39 4.51
N VAL A 40 -4.86 -1.52 5.29
CA VAL A 40 -4.96 -1.65 6.74
C VAL A 40 -6.37 -2.15 7.07
N ASN A 41 -6.47 -3.40 7.51
CA ASN A 41 -7.73 -3.98 7.95
C ASN A 41 -7.98 -3.57 9.42
N THR A 42 -9.11 -2.92 9.68
CA THR A 42 -9.50 -2.42 11.02
C THR A 42 -10.19 -3.49 11.88
N LEU A 43 -10.33 -4.71 11.36
CA LEU A 43 -10.88 -5.91 12.00
C LEU A 43 -12.38 -5.81 12.36
N ASP A 44 -13.07 -4.81 11.83
CA ASP A 44 -14.51 -4.56 11.97
C ASP A 44 -15.25 -4.67 10.62
N GLY A 45 -14.63 -5.33 9.63
CA GLY A 45 -15.14 -5.43 8.27
C GLY A 45 -14.86 -4.19 7.41
N ARG A 46 -14.13 -3.21 7.95
CA ARG A 46 -13.65 -2.04 7.21
C ARG A 46 -12.14 -2.10 6.94
N ALA A 47 -11.69 -1.22 6.07
CA ALA A 47 -10.29 -1.06 5.72
C ALA A 47 -9.98 0.38 5.30
N ALA A 48 -8.76 0.81 5.63
CA ALA A 48 -8.13 1.97 5.02
C ALA A 48 -7.19 1.49 3.92
N LEU A 49 -7.31 2.07 2.71
CA LEU A 49 -6.45 1.73 1.59
C LEU A 49 -5.48 2.88 1.31
N TYR A 50 -4.19 2.60 1.24
CA TYR A 50 -3.15 3.54 0.84
C TYR A 50 -2.64 3.15 -0.55
N VAL A 51 -2.85 4.04 -1.52
CA VAL A 51 -2.47 3.84 -2.92
C VAL A 51 -1.31 4.75 -3.29
N PRO A 52 -0.46 4.39 -4.27
CA PRO A 52 0.59 5.28 -4.75
C PRO A 52 0.02 6.66 -5.13
N ALA A 53 0.65 7.73 -4.65
CA ALA A 53 0.21 9.07 -4.98
C ALA A 53 0.39 9.33 -6.50
N PRO A 54 -0.55 10.04 -7.15
CA PRO A 54 -0.40 10.45 -8.53
C PRO A 54 0.89 11.26 -8.75
N THR A 55 1.48 11.11 -9.94
CA THR A 55 2.66 11.85 -10.35
C THR A 55 2.46 13.36 -10.18
N GLY A 56 3.41 14.04 -9.51
CA GLY A 56 3.36 15.48 -9.26
C GLY A 56 2.83 15.90 -7.88
N MET A 57 2.33 14.96 -7.07
CA MET A 57 1.88 15.26 -5.69
C MET A 57 3.01 15.23 -4.65
N SER A 58 4.17 14.67 -4.99
CA SER A 58 5.33 14.65 -4.09
C SER A 58 6.18 15.93 -4.25
N LEU A 59 6.46 16.60 -3.14
CA LEU A 59 7.44 17.70 -3.08
C LEU A 59 8.89 17.21 -3.20
N ASP A 60 9.13 15.94 -2.87
CA ASP A 60 10.40 15.26 -3.05
C ASP A 60 10.24 14.15 -4.10
N ALA A 61 10.77 14.38 -5.30
CA ALA A 61 10.70 13.42 -6.40
C ALA A 61 11.35 12.05 -6.06
N SER A 62 12.18 11.99 -5.01
CA SER A 62 12.82 10.77 -4.54
C SER A 62 12.02 10.02 -3.47
N ALA A 63 11.04 10.69 -2.84
CA ALA A 63 10.17 10.09 -1.83
C ALA A 63 9.01 9.33 -2.47
N ARG A 64 8.71 8.14 -1.92
CA ARG A 64 7.49 7.41 -2.25
C ARG A 64 6.36 7.97 -1.39
N CYS A 65 5.28 8.41 -2.02
CA CYS A 65 4.12 8.97 -1.33
C CYS A 65 2.88 8.10 -1.60
N TRP A 66 1.95 8.12 -0.65
CA TRP A 66 0.67 7.44 -0.75
C TRP A 66 -0.47 8.41 -0.48
N VAL A 67 -1.61 8.15 -1.11
CA VAL A 67 -2.89 8.79 -0.81
C VAL A 67 -3.80 7.76 -0.17
N ARG A 68 -4.55 8.18 0.84
CA ARG A 68 -5.53 7.34 1.52
C ARG A 68 -6.87 7.36 0.78
N LEU A 69 -7.51 6.20 0.66
CA LEU A 69 -8.84 6.01 0.10
C LEU A 69 -9.77 5.31 1.11
N PRO A 70 -11.01 5.83 1.30
CA PRO A 70 -11.43 7.18 0.92
C PRO A 70 -10.63 8.24 1.70
N ALA A 71 -10.73 9.52 1.31
CA ALA A 71 -9.99 10.58 2.01
C ALA A 71 -10.41 10.68 3.50
N GLU A 72 -11.69 10.42 3.78
CA GLU A 72 -12.29 10.45 5.12
C GLU A 72 -13.05 9.16 5.40
N GLY A 73 -12.94 8.64 6.63
CA GLY A 73 -13.55 7.37 7.05
C GLY A 73 -12.89 6.16 6.39
N ASP A 74 -13.28 4.95 6.79
CA ASP A 74 -12.80 3.71 6.15
C ASP A 74 -13.75 3.29 5.02
N MET A 75 -13.31 2.43 4.10
CA MET A 75 -14.20 1.71 3.18
C MET A 75 -14.47 0.30 3.70
N SER A 76 -15.39 -0.45 3.11
CA SER A 76 -15.53 -1.87 3.44
C SER A 76 -14.29 -2.64 2.96
N ASP A 77 -13.94 -3.73 3.66
CA ASP A 77 -12.82 -4.60 3.24
C ASP A 77 -13.07 -5.18 1.83
N ALA A 78 -14.33 -5.48 1.49
CA ALA A 78 -14.72 -5.96 0.16
C ALA A 78 -14.49 -4.91 -0.94
N GLU A 79 -14.79 -3.64 -0.69
CA GLU A 79 -14.50 -2.55 -1.64
C GLU A 79 -12.99 -2.37 -1.83
N ALA A 80 -12.20 -2.45 -0.74
CA ALA A 80 -10.75 -2.37 -0.80
C ALA A 80 -10.16 -3.52 -1.63
N GLU A 81 -10.66 -4.75 -1.43
CA GLU A 81 -10.21 -5.92 -2.18
C GLU A 81 -10.59 -5.84 -3.66
N ALA A 82 -11.80 -5.39 -3.96
CA ALA A 82 -12.25 -5.17 -5.34
C ALA A 82 -11.40 -4.10 -6.05
N TYR A 83 -11.02 -3.03 -5.34
CA TYR A 83 -10.12 -2.01 -5.87
C TYR A 83 -8.74 -2.59 -6.20
N LEU A 84 -8.12 -3.30 -5.24
CA LEU A 84 -6.80 -3.91 -5.41
C LEU A 84 -6.78 -4.94 -6.55
N SER A 85 -7.83 -5.74 -6.66
CA SER A 85 -7.98 -6.74 -7.72
C SER A 85 -7.94 -6.08 -9.09
N ARG A 86 -8.72 -5.00 -9.29
CA ARG A 86 -8.71 -4.23 -10.54
C ARG A 86 -7.35 -3.62 -10.83
N GLN A 87 -6.68 -3.03 -9.85
CA GLN A 87 -5.38 -2.38 -10.08
C GLN A 87 -4.32 -3.36 -10.57
N GLY A 88 -4.23 -4.54 -9.95
CA GLY A 88 -3.26 -5.52 -10.40
C GLY A 88 -3.65 -6.28 -11.67
N GLU A 89 -4.78 -5.98 -12.32
CA GLU A 89 -4.98 -6.39 -13.72
C GLU A 89 -4.23 -5.47 -14.69
N PHE A 90 -4.02 -4.21 -14.31
CA PHE A 90 -3.37 -3.19 -15.14
C PHE A 90 -1.86 -3.09 -14.88
N ASP A 91 -1.41 -3.33 -13.64
CA ASP A 91 -0.01 -3.30 -13.18
C ASP A 91 0.66 -4.69 -13.10
#